data_AF-A0A9W9ZFW2-F1
#
_entry.id   AF-A0A9W9ZFW2-F1
#
_cell.length_a   1.000
_cell.length_b   1.000
_cell.length_c   1.000
_cell.angle_alpha   90.00
_cell.angle_beta   90.00
_cell.angle_gamma   90.00
#
_symmetry.space_group_name_H-M   'P 1'
#
loop_
_entity.id
_entity.type
_entity.pdbx_description
1 polymer ?
#
loop_
_entity_poly.entity_id
_entity_poly.type
_entity_poly.pdbx_seq_one_letter_code
_entity_poly.pdbx_strand_id
1 'polypeptide(L)'
;MAGEIIKGNRAYNFLPRSITRRPDAREIVDALSTDRKNVLLKLQKKVGLSETYTEIQPHPSFANVDFRVLMNNFSGYTEPQNSFMKDYILLGIIPKVRAQSKSIQGFKSNGATIQFRFAVNWRSKAKPITNPDRMMPNEFFFFTELHFGGCGCYTSSNRWRKFGYRATAIGIR
;
A
#
# COMPACT_ATOMS: atom_id res chain seq x y z
N MET A 1 17.37 -4.49 -11.34
CA MET A 1 16.29 -5.44 -11.65
C MET A 1 14.99 -4.86 -11.12
N ALA A 2 13.95 -4.74 -11.96
CA ALA A 2 12.62 -4.39 -11.47
C ALA A 2 12.07 -5.59 -10.68
N GLY A 3 11.55 -5.35 -9.48
CA GLY A 3 10.92 -6.39 -8.69
C GLY A 3 9.58 -6.76 -9.33
N GLU A 4 9.53 -7.87 -10.06
CA GLU A 4 8.29 -8.45 -10.58
C GLU A 4 7.98 -9.72 -9.80
N ILE A 5 6.74 -9.85 -9.31
CA ILE A 5 6.28 -11.09 -8.67
C ILE A 5 4.95 -11.50 -9.26
N ILE A 6 4.90 -12.78 -9.61
CA ILE A 6 3.71 -13.46 -10.10
C ILE A 6 2.95 -14.08 -8.90
N LYS A 7 1.69 -13.66 -8.71
CA LYS A 7 0.72 -14.28 -7.80
C LYS A 7 -0.43 -14.85 -8.62
N GLY A 8 -0.52 -16.17 -8.71
CA GLY A 8 -1.45 -16.82 -9.65
C GLY A 8 -1.08 -16.45 -11.09
N ASN A 9 -2.03 -15.95 -11.87
CA ASN A 9 -1.79 -15.44 -13.23
C ASN A 9 -1.59 -13.91 -13.28
N ARG A 10 -1.23 -13.28 -12.16
CA ARG A 10 -1.06 -11.81 -12.07
C ARG A 10 0.38 -11.45 -11.77
N ALA A 11 1.02 -10.71 -12.67
CA ALA A 11 2.28 -10.04 -12.45
C ALA A 11 2.05 -8.67 -11.80
N TYR A 12 2.90 -8.30 -10.84
CA TYR A 12 2.91 -6.98 -10.21
C TYR A 12 4.27 -6.31 -10.43
N ASN A 13 4.21 -5.05 -10.86
CA ASN A 13 5.36 -4.16 -10.96
C ASN A 13 5.56 -3.42 -9.65
N PHE A 14 6.67 -3.70 -8.97
CA PHE A 14 6.99 -2.99 -7.73
C PHE A 14 7.64 -1.64 -7.99
N LEU A 15 7.14 -0.63 -7.28
CA LEU A 15 7.64 0.73 -7.39
C LEU A 15 8.93 0.89 -6.58
N PRO A 16 10.07 1.28 -7.20
CA PRO A 16 11.29 1.58 -6.47
C PRO A 16 11.13 2.90 -5.71
N ARG A 17 11.80 3.07 -4.56
CA ARG A 17 11.73 4.31 -3.77
C ARG A 17 12.10 5.56 -4.58
N SER A 18 12.99 5.43 -5.58
CA SER A 18 13.42 6.53 -6.43
C SER A 18 12.32 7.11 -7.33
N ILE A 19 11.21 6.38 -7.53
CA ILE A 19 10.09 6.85 -8.36
C ILE A 19 9.52 8.19 -7.86
N THR A 20 9.57 8.45 -6.55
CA THR A 20 9.06 9.69 -5.95
C THR A 20 9.86 10.93 -6.35
N ARG A 21 11.05 10.77 -6.95
CA ARG A 21 11.91 11.87 -7.40
C ARG A 21 11.91 12.03 -8.91
N ARG A 22 11.18 11.18 -9.63
CA ARG A 22 11.14 11.22 -11.08
C ARG A 22 10.13 12.29 -11.55
N PRO A 23 10.47 13.10 -12.56
CA PRO A 23 9.53 14.07 -13.11
C PRO A 23 8.36 13.39 -13.84
N ASP A 24 8.59 12.21 -14.42
CA ASP A 24 7.63 11.40 -15.18
C ASP A 24 6.94 10.31 -14.34
N ALA A 25 7.02 10.42 -13.01
CA ALA A 25 6.57 9.37 -12.10
C ALA A 25 5.07 9.08 -12.25
N ARG A 26 4.27 10.12 -12.52
CA ARG A 26 2.83 10.00 -12.69
C ARG A 26 2.49 9.19 -13.93
N GLU A 27 3.10 9.50 -15.08
CA GLU A 27 2.87 8.76 -16.33
C GLU A 27 3.26 7.30 -16.17
N ILE A 28 4.41 7.02 -15.54
CA ILE A 28 4.87 5.64 -15.28
C ILE A 28 3.85 4.89 -14.42
N VAL A 29 3.45 5.47 -13.28
CA VAL A 29 2.50 4.82 -12.36
C VAL A 29 1.14 4.62 -13.04
N ASP A 30 0.65 5.60 -13.80
CA ASP A 30 -0.63 5.49 -14.50
C ASP A 30 -0.59 4.40 -15.59
N ALA A 31 0.52 4.29 -16.34
CA ALA A 31 0.72 3.26 -17.35
C ALA A 31 0.85 1.84 -16.75
N LEU A 32 1.47 1.71 -15.58
CA LEU A 32 1.63 0.45 -14.85
C LEU A 32 0.42 0.08 -13.98
N SER A 33 -0.61 0.94 -13.88
CA SER A 33 -1.79 0.73 -13.02
C SER A 33 -3.05 0.40 -13.85
N THR A 34 -3.00 -0.67 -14.64
CA THR A 34 -4.12 -1.16 -15.46
C THR A 34 -5.23 -1.84 -14.65
N ASP A 35 -4.94 -2.35 -13.45
CA ASP A 35 -5.89 -2.91 -12.48
C ASP A 35 -5.72 -2.24 -11.12
N ARG A 36 -6.44 -1.13 -10.96
CA ARG A 36 -6.41 -0.28 -9.78
C ARG A 36 -7.16 -0.86 -8.58
N LYS A 37 -7.72 -2.08 -8.70
CA LYS A 37 -8.45 -2.75 -7.62
C LYS A 37 -7.64 -3.85 -6.96
N ASN A 38 -6.48 -4.21 -7.51
CA ASN A 38 -5.62 -5.23 -6.96
C ASN A 38 -4.22 -4.64 -6.80
N VAL A 39 -3.81 -4.40 -5.55
CA VAL A 39 -2.48 -3.90 -5.21
C VAL A 39 -1.79 -4.88 -4.28
N LEU A 40 -0.53 -5.20 -4.56
CA LEU A 40 0.27 -6.10 -3.73
C LEU A 40 1.12 -5.28 -2.76
N LEU A 41 0.95 -5.49 -1.47
CA LEU A 41 1.79 -4.90 -0.44
C LEU A 41 2.78 -5.92 0.07
N LYS A 42 4.06 -5.58 0.04
CA LYS A 42 5.09 -6.31 0.78
C LYS A 42 5.47 -5.57 2.03
N LEU A 43 5.66 -6.31 3.12
CA LEU A 43 6.05 -5.79 4.42
C LEU A 43 7.37 -6.43 4.82
N GLN A 44 8.34 -5.60 5.20
CA GLN A 44 9.60 -6.09 5.74
C GLN A 44 9.58 -6.03 7.26
N LYS A 45 9.89 -7.15 7.92
CA LYS A 45 10.05 -7.19 9.37
C LYS A 45 11.27 -6.40 9.80
N LYS A 46 11.19 -5.78 10.98
CA LYS A 46 12.28 -5.03 11.61
C LYS A 46 13.44 -5.95 12.01
N VAL A 47 13.13 -7.14 12.51
CA VAL A 47 14.10 -8.14 12.98
C VAL A 47 14.20 -9.27 11.96
N GLY A 48 15.42 -9.67 11.62
CA GLY A 48 15.71 -10.77 10.69
C GLY A 48 15.33 -10.51 9.23
N LEU A 49 14.81 -9.32 8.90
CA LEU A 49 14.47 -8.84 7.55
C LEU A 49 13.53 -9.71 6.72
N SER A 50 12.90 -10.73 7.32
CA SER A 50 11.90 -11.55 6.65
C SER A 50 10.75 -10.71 6.09
N GLU A 51 10.20 -11.16 4.96
CA GLU A 51 9.14 -10.47 4.24
C GLU A 51 7.81 -11.19 4.38
N THR A 52 6.73 -10.42 4.40
CA THR A 52 5.38 -10.91 4.20
C THR A 52 4.71 -10.13 3.07
N TYR A 53 3.65 -10.68 2.48
CA TYR A 53 2.87 -9.98 1.47
C TYR A 53 1.37 -10.11 1.71
N THR A 54 0.62 -9.13 1.22
CA THR A 54 -0.83 -9.21 1.10
C THR A 54 -1.31 -8.53 -0.18
N GLU A 55 -2.25 -9.15 -0.88
CA GLU A 55 -2.99 -8.48 -1.95
C GLU A 55 -4.17 -7.75 -1.30
N ILE A 56 -4.27 -6.46 -1.58
CA ILE A 56 -5.38 -5.64 -1.10
C ILE A 56 -6.36 -5.36 -2.24
N GLN A 57 -7.64 -5.33 -1.89
CA GLN A 57 -8.73 -5.00 -2.82
C GLN A 57 -9.77 -4.11 -2.14
N PRO A 58 -10.56 -3.32 -2.87
CA PRO A 58 -11.59 -2.47 -2.28
C PRO A 58 -12.51 -3.25 -1.35
N HIS A 59 -12.91 -2.62 -0.24
CA HIS A 59 -13.94 -3.17 0.63
C HIS A 59 -15.24 -3.36 -0.18
N PRO A 60 -16.07 -4.39 0.11
CA PRO A 60 -17.33 -4.62 -0.61
C PRO A 60 -18.22 -3.37 -0.74
N SER A 61 -18.36 -2.58 0.32
CA SER A 61 -19.11 -1.31 0.35
C SER A 61 -18.53 -0.18 -0.54
N PHE A 62 -17.34 -0.40 -1.12
CA PHE A 62 -16.63 0.49 -2.02
C PHE A 62 -16.10 -0.28 -3.25
N ALA A 63 -16.76 -1.36 -3.69
CA ALA A 63 -16.29 -2.20 -4.79
C ALA A 63 -16.14 -1.48 -6.15
N ASN A 64 -16.79 -0.32 -6.30
CA ASN A 64 -16.68 0.59 -7.45
C ASN A 64 -15.64 1.70 -7.27
N VAL A 65 -14.85 1.66 -6.20
CA VAL A 65 -13.79 2.64 -5.92
C VAL A 65 -12.45 2.00 -6.24
N ASP A 66 -11.71 2.63 -7.12
CA ASP A 66 -10.33 2.25 -7.44
C ASP A 66 -9.36 2.81 -6.40
N PHE A 67 -8.26 2.09 -6.20
CA PHE A 67 -7.12 2.64 -5.50
C PHE A 67 -6.38 3.65 -6.38
N ARG A 68 -5.63 4.53 -5.72
CA ARG A 68 -4.68 5.45 -6.38
C ARG A 68 -3.33 5.35 -5.71
N VAL A 69 -2.29 5.39 -6.51
CA VAL A 69 -0.91 5.47 -6.04
C VAL A 69 -0.39 6.84 -6.46
N LEU A 70 -0.08 7.71 -5.50
CA LEU A 70 0.28 9.11 -5.76
C LEU A 70 1.67 9.40 -5.19
N MET A 71 2.51 10.07 -5.97
CA MET A 71 3.87 10.46 -5.58
C MET A 71 3.85 11.86 -4.99
N ASN A 72 4.28 12.01 -3.74
CA ASN A 72 4.35 13.31 -3.04
C ASN A 72 3.06 14.14 -3.14
N ASN A 73 1.91 13.48 -3.26
CA ASN A 73 0.63 14.12 -3.55
C ASN A 73 -0.50 13.35 -2.85
N PHE A 74 -1.53 14.09 -2.43
CA PHE A 74 -2.71 13.55 -1.75
C PHE A 74 -4.03 14.07 -2.32
N SER A 75 -4.02 14.69 -3.50
CA SER A 75 -5.22 15.21 -4.14
C SER A 75 -6.33 14.16 -4.22
N GLY A 76 -7.53 14.53 -3.76
CA GLY A 76 -8.70 13.65 -3.68
C GLY A 76 -8.77 12.75 -2.43
N TYR A 77 -7.73 12.75 -1.58
CA TYR A 77 -7.64 11.98 -0.35
C TYR A 77 -7.49 12.89 0.87
N THR A 78 -7.56 12.29 2.05
CA THR A 78 -7.27 12.98 3.31
C THR A 78 -5.79 13.32 3.35
N GLU A 79 -5.45 14.50 3.89
CA GLU A 79 -4.07 14.95 3.98
C GLU A 79 -3.23 14.04 4.89
N PRO A 80 -2.04 13.59 4.45
CA PRO A 80 -1.15 12.80 5.28
C PRO A 80 -0.70 13.55 6.53
N GLN A 81 -0.70 12.88 7.69
CA GLN A 81 -0.31 13.52 8.95
C GLN A 81 1.18 13.50 9.22
N ASN A 82 1.96 12.71 8.47
CA ASN A 82 3.40 12.62 8.71
C ASN A 82 4.16 13.75 8.00
N SER A 83 4.16 14.95 8.58
CA SER A 83 4.89 16.12 8.07
C SER A 83 6.41 15.93 7.93
N PHE A 84 6.98 14.93 8.61
CA PHE A 84 8.40 14.58 8.51
C PHE A 84 8.75 13.78 7.25
N MET A 85 7.76 13.23 6.53
CA MET A 85 8.03 12.51 5.29
C MET A 85 8.41 13.53 4.21
N LYS A 86 9.64 13.44 3.70
CA LYS A 86 10.08 14.20 2.52
C LYS A 86 9.42 13.62 1.27
N ASP A 87 10.09 12.65 0.65
CA ASP A 87 9.53 11.92 -0.48
C ASP A 87 8.69 10.75 0.02
N TYR A 88 7.46 10.61 -0.49
CA TYR A 88 6.55 9.54 -0.09
C TYR A 88 5.64 9.07 -1.24
N ILE A 89 5.13 7.85 -1.06
CA ILE A 89 4.09 7.28 -1.88
C ILE A 89 2.83 7.18 -1.02
N LEU A 90 1.75 7.80 -1.50
CA LEU A 90 0.42 7.60 -0.95
C LEU A 90 -0.25 6.45 -1.70
N LEU A 91 -0.78 5.47 -0.96
CA LEU A 91 -1.77 4.55 -1.48
C LEU A 91 -3.15 4.96 -0.95
N GLY A 92 -3.91 5.62 -1.81
CA GLY A 92 -5.26 6.09 -1.52
C GLY A 92 -6.29 4.99 -1.74
N ILE A 93 -6.91 4.51 -0.66
CA ILE A 93 -7.86 3.38 -0.69
C ILE A 93 -9.32 3.87 -0.75
N ILE A 94 -9.66 4.92 0.00
CA ILE A 94 -11.00 5.52 0.00
C ILE A 94 -10.87 7.05 -0.21
N PRO A 95 -11.41 7.62 -1.31
CA PRO A 95 -11.41 9.06 -1.54
C PRO A 95 -12.13 9.82 -0.44
N LYS A 96 -11.67 11.05 -0.14
CA LYS A 96 -12.22 11.88 0.95
C LYS A 96 -13.74 12.04 0.89
N VAL A 97 -14.27 12.25 -0.33
CA VAL A 97 -15.71 12.43 -0.59
C VAL A 97 -16.55 11.21 -0.24
N ARG A 98 -15.98 10.01 -0.34
CA ARG A 98 -16.65 8.75 0.05
C ARG A 98 -16.50 8.48 1.53
N ALA A 99 -15.35 8.87 2.08
CA ALA A 99 -15.00 8.56 3.44
C ALA A 99 -15.67 9.48 4.49
N GLN A 100 -16.14 10.66 4.08
CA GLN A 100 -16.98 11.55 4.90
C GLN A 100 -18.37 10.97 5.18
N SER A 101 -18.86 10.05 4.34
CA SER A 101 -20.25 9.62 4.33
C SER A 101 -20.55 8.32 5.11
N LYS A 102 -19.55 7.60 5.65
CA LYS A 102 -19.76 6.24 6.20
C LYS A 102 -18.87 5.89 7.41
N SER A 103 -19.44 5.13 8.35
CA SER A 103 -18.76 4.48 9.49
C SER A 103 -17.87 3.29 9.09
N ILE A 104 -17.97 2.82 7.85
CA ILE A 104 -17.22 1.69 7.32
C ILE A 104 -15.96 2.21 6.62
N GLN A 105 -14.81 1.85 7.17
CA GLN A 105 -13.51 2.06 6.57
C GLN A 105 -12.83 0.69 6.50
N GLY A 106 -12.29 0.30 5.35
CA GLY A 106 -11.77 -1.06 5.19
C GLY A 106 -11.16 -1.33 3.81
N PHE A 107 -10.56 -2.51 3.69
CA PHE A 107 -10.24 -3.16 2.41
C PHE A 107 -10.22 -4.69 2.62
N LYS A 108 -10.22 -5.45 1.53
CA LYS A 108 -9.98 -6.90 1.60
C LYS A 108 -8.49 -7.19 1.61
N SER A 109 -7.99 -7.93 2.60
CA SER A 109 -6.59 -8.40 2.69
C SER A 109 -6.57 -9.90 2.39
N ASN A 110 -5.97 -10.29 1.26
CA ASN A 110 -6.00 -11.67 0.77
C ASN A 110 -7.43 -12.28 0.79
N GLY A 111 -8.42 -11.51 0.32
CA GLY A 111 -9.83 -11.90 0.26
C GLY A 111 -10.64 -11.67 1.54
N ALA A 112 -10.00 -11.53 2.70
CA ALA A 112 -10.68 -11.29 3.97
C ALA A 112 -11.02 -9.80 4.14
N THR A 113 -12.29 -9.46 4.34
CA THR A 113 -12.71 -8.07 4.59
C THR A 113 -12.20 -7.61 5.96
N ILE A 114 -11.38 -6.55 5.97
CA ILE A 114 -10.86 -5.91 7.17
C ILE A 114 -11.51 -4.54 7.31
N GLN A 115 -12.08 -4.25 8.47
CA GLN A 115 -12.60 -2.95 8.82
C GLN A 115 -11.75 -2.27 9.90
N PHE A 116 -11.54 -0.98 9.76
CA PHE A 116 -10.58 -0.20 10.53
C PHE A 116 -11.06 0.34 11.86
N ARG A 117 -12.05 -0.31 12.49
CA ARG A 117 -12.21 -0.18 13.94
C ARG A 117 -10.89 -0.55 14.68
N PHE A 118 -10.04 -1.37 14.05
CA PHE A 118 -8.67 -1.70 14.48
C PHE A 118 -7.68 -1.51 13.33
N ALA A 119 -7.04 -0.33 13.26
CA ALA A 119 -6.28 0.23 12.13
C ALA A 119 -5.12 -0.62 11.53
N VAL A 120 -4.82 -1.82 12.05
CA VAL A 120 -3.64 -2.61 11.63
C VAL A 120 -3.87 -4.13 11.49
N ASN A 121 -5.10 -4.63 11.71
CA ASN A 121 -5.37 -6.08 11.71
C ASN A 121 -5.15 -6.76 10.36
N TRP A 122 -5.12 -6.01 9.26
CA TRP A 122 -4.90 -6.52 7.92
C TRP A 122 -3.58 -7.29 7.76
N ARG A 123 -2.56 -6.96 8.57
CA ARG A 123 -1.26 -7.66 8.59
C ARG A 123 -1.34 -9.09 9.10
N SER A 124 -2.33 -9.40 9.95
CA SER A 124 -2.58 -10.78 10.39
C SER A 124 -2.95 -11.72 9.23
N LYS A 125 -3.36 -11.15 8.09
CA LYS A 125 -3.69 -11.89 6.87
C LYS A 125 -2.55 -11.91 5.85
N ALA A 126 -1.42 -11.26 6.14
CA ALA A 126 -0.24 -11.31 5.28
C ALA A 126 0.40 -12.70 5.33
N LYS A 127 0.87 -13.17 4.18
CA LYS A 127 1.51 -14.49 4.04
C LYS A 127 3.03 -14.31 4.05
N PRO A 128 3.80 -15.21 4.69
CA PRO A 128 5.26 -15.15 4.64
C PRO A 128 5.77 -15.35 3.20
N ILE A 129 6.87 -14.69 2.88
CA ILE A 129 7.67 -14.99 1.69
C ILE A 129 8.81 -15.89 2.15
N THR A 130 8.80 -17.13 1.68
CA THR A 130 9.82 -18.14 2.00
C THR A 130 10.75 -18.44 0.83
N ASN A 131 10.37 -18.07 -0.39
CA ASN A 131 11.22 -18.21 -1.57
C ASN A 131 12.17 -17.00 -1.66
N PRO A 132 13.50 -17.20 -1.61
CA PRO A 132 14.49 -16.13 -1.75
C PRO A 132 14.36 -15.30 -3.03
N ASP A 133 14.00 -15.93 -4.16
CA ASP A 133 13.83 -15.24 -5.46
C ASP A 133 12.64 -14.27 -5.45
N ARG A 134 11.76 -14.43 -4.46
CA ARG A 134 10.62 -13.54 -4.23
C ARG A 134 10.91 -12.53 -3.13
N MET A 135 12.12 -12.44 -2.58
CA MET A 135 12.51 -11.34 -1.69
C MET A 135 12.72 -10.07 -2.50
N MET A 136 12.45 -8.92 -1.90
CA MET A 136 12.53 -7.62 -2.56
C MET A 136 13.81 -6.89 -2.12
N PRO A 137 14.57 -6.30 -3.06
CA PRO A 137 15.68 -5.44 -2.70
C PRO A 137 15.26 -4.26 -1.81
N ASN A 138 16.16 -3.81 -0.93
CA ASN A 138 15.86 -2.76 0.04
C ASN A 138 15.49 -1.42 -0.61
N GLU A 139 15.92 -1.14 -1.85
CA GLU A 139 15.55 0.09 -2.56
C GLU A 139 14.07 0.20 -2.94
N PHE A 140 13.30 -0.90 -2.90
CA PHE A 140 11.85 -0.88 -3.12
C PHE A 140 11.06 -0.66 -1.83
N PHE A 141 11.71 -0.75 -0.68
CA PHE A 141 11.09 -0.52 0.61
C PHE A 141 11.18 0.95 0.98
N PHE A 142 10.03 1.61 1.11
CA PHE A 142 9.94 3.04 1.40
C PHE A 142 9.04 3.37 2.59
N PHE A 143 9.17 4.61 3.06
CA PHE A 143 8.19 5.18 3.98
C PHE A 143 6.88 5.38 3.25
N THR A 144 5.87 4.65 3.69
CA THR A 144 4.53 4.67 3.10
C THR A 144 3.56 5.20 4.12
N GLU A 145 2.62 6.02 3.68
CA GLU A 145 1.39 6.27 4.42
C GLU A 145 0.22 5.67 3.64
N LEU A 146 -0.54 4.80 4.30
CA LEU A 146 -1.75 4.20 3.75
C LEU A 146 -2.94 4.93 4.37
N HIS A 147 -3.79 5.48 3.50
CA HIS A 147 -5.00 6.20 3.90
C HIS A 147 -6.22 5.34 3.69
N PHE A 148 -6.96 5.15 4.77
CA PHE A 148 -8.10 4.24 4.78
C PHE A 148 -9.45 4.94 4.89
N GLY A 149 -9.49 6.27 4.91
CA GLY A 149 -10.74 7.04 4.95
C GLY A 149 -10.64 8.38 5.68
N GLY A 150 -11.82 8.99 5.94
CA GLY A 150 -11.99 10.41 6.23
C GLY A 150 -11.86 10.79 7.70
N CYS A 151 -11.80 9.81 8.61
CA CYS A 151 -11.65 10.05 10.06
C CYS A 151 -10.22 9.76 10.55
N GLY A 152 -9.21 9.90 9.68
CA GLY A 152 -7.81 9.77 10.11
C GLY A 152 -7.37 8.33 10.41
N CYS A 153 -8.04 7.32 9.86
CA CYS A 153 -7.46 5.99 9.82
C CYS A 153 -6.34 5.98 8.78
N TYR A 154 -5.17 6.44 9.20
CA TYR A 154 -3.94 6.33 8.46
C TYR A 154 -2.98 5.45 9.23
N THR A 155 -2.18 4.71 8.50
CA THR A 155 -1.09 3.96 9.08
C THR A 155 0.14 4.16 8.22
N SER A 156 1.29 4.23 8.88
CA SER A 156 2.54 4.56 8.24
C SER A 156 3.66 3.71 8.78
N SER A 157 4.71 3.53 7.99
CA SER A 157 5.79 2.58 8.34
C SER A 157 6.54 2.94 9.62
N ASN A 158 6.60 4.22 10.01
CA ASN A 158 7.07 4.63 11.34
C ASN A 158 6.17 4.08 12.46
N ARG A 159 4.84 4.16 12.30
CA ARG A 159 3.86 3.58 13.24
C ARG A 159 3.89 2.05 13.23
N TRP A 160 4.44 1.42 12.20
CA TRP A 160 4.62 -0.02 12.14
C TRP A 160 5.84 -0.55 12.89
N ARG A 161 6.84 0.31 13.17
CA ARG A 161 8.06 -0.09 13.92
C ARG A 161 7.73 -0.70 15.28
N LYS A 162 6.75 -0.14 15.98
CA LYS A 162 6.26 -0.68 17.28
C LYS A 162 5.54 -2.03 17.15
N PHE A 163 5.21 -2.45 15.93
CA PHE A 163 4.57 -3.73 15.63
C PHE A 163 5.47 -4.68 14.82
N GLY A 164 6.80 -4.44 14.84
CA GLY A 164 7.76 -5.35 14.25
C GLY A 164 7.97 -5.24 12.74
N TYR A 165 7.44 -4.21 12.06
CA TYR A 165 7.66 -3.94 10.63
C TYR A 165 8.35 -2.60 10.42
N ARG A 166 9.20 -2.48 9.40
CA ARG A 166 9.98 -1.25 9.16
C ARG A 166 9.67 -0.52 7.86
N ALA A 167 9.15 -1.21 6.84
CA ALA A 167 8.92 -0.61 5.53
C ALA A 167 7.94 -1.43 4.68
N THR A 168 7.44 -0.82 3.60
CA THR A 168 6.60 -1.46 2.59
C THR A 168 7.09 -1.19 1.18
N ALA A 169 6.88 -2.17 0.31
CA ALA A 169 6.96 -2.03 -1.14
C ALA A 169 5.56 -2.22 -1.74
N ILE A 170 5.22 -1.42 -2.75
CA ILE A 170 3.92 -1.43 -3.42
C ILE A 170 4.10 -2.01 -4.83
N GLY A 171 3.39 -3.09 -5.09
CA GLY A 171 3.22 -3.70 -6.41
C GLY A 171 1.89 -3.27 -7.03
N ILE A 172 1.96 -2.67 -8.22
CA ILE A 172 0.81 -2.29 -9.05
C ILE A 172 0.79 -3.11 -10.33
N ARG A 173 -0.36 -3.15 -11.00
CA ARG A 173 -0.50 -3.76 -12.32
C ARG A 173 -1.54 -2.98 -13.10
#